data_AF-A0A318P1M7-F1
#
_entry.id   AF-A0A318P1M7-F1
#
_cell.length_a   1.000
_cell.length_b   1.000
_cell.length_c   1.000
_cell.angle_alpha   90.00
_cell.angle_beta   90.00
_cell.angle_gamma   90.00
#
_symmetry.space_group_name_H-M   'P 1'
#
loop_
_entity.id
_entity.type
_entity.pdbx_description
1 polymer ?
#
loop_
_entity_poly.entity_id
_entity_poly.type
_entity_poly.pdbx_seq_one_letter_code
_entity_poly.pdbx_strand_id
1 'polypeptide(L)'
;MSANQSNLSDSHYGYDFVVATSQASINGTMKEYLYNSVFPTVRMYWNQDDQGQPVAISRDELLQQTQGTDPLTVPSWNQGDPMTPEIENINNSNFYFAFEAAIGIPADIEPNAIPDIVTLQPTSQSVIFNLICAQFTVVTCNFGRHGLTSFFSATQPTDSPWLFTSIVSLKQITDNADLPPDVQEQLNNLGPDAFSVQQLFFDLDNAALESTPTISGVTPGTPAYTVLSEVFLGAYFTAMKANAQPVLNYSIVQNTPDNNPSTLKLTKMELEVSPYTPISTSTNDLNTLNYLCEVNGNSLPPAVPFSWNWIEPAEESSFDGVIAINRNTFADYFKSQLSNYVSANCYKAWVRVWLSGFLDTTINYSWSMTPYQTPTVNIPATGNTILTYSYSSSDNDDAGLGGDMGEMTLSTTYNATVTFTGNTIVVEQKFVVSVYIRSLQSSESWNAINKTITDTYTLAIDQEGHLSASLISVPVDNSDATPSTNWFIEIFTGLNDLVGDIADWASDFSQTGFHSMPLNVAQRFVFPGGKTFTFKDVVFSNNQDLVSHISYVQPGLTAKSIKPAKF
;
A
#
# COMPACT_ATOMS: atom_id res chain seq x y z
N MET A 1 -9.77 18.38 5.75
CA MET A 1 -10.38 17.54 4.71
C MET A 1 -9.65 16.22 4.83
N SER A 2 -10.21 15.18 5.45
CA SER A 2 -9.38 14.05 5.89
C SER A 2 -9.50 12.82 4.99
N ALA A 3 -8.72 11.78 5.29
CA ALA A 3 -8.76 10.49 4.61
C ALA A 3 -10.17 9.84 4.60
N ASN A 4 -11.06 10.24 5.52
CA ASN A 4 -12.47 9.85 5.49
C ASN A 4 -13.22 10.33 4.25
N GLN A 5 -12.65 11.24 3.44
CA GLN A 5 -13.22 11.69 2.18
C GLN A 5 -12.69 10.91 0.97
N SER A 6 -11.82 9.92 1.17
CA SER A 6 -11.27 9.08 0.10
C SER A 6 -12.37 8.58 -0.83
N ASN A 7 -12.15 8.73 -2.13
CA ASN A 7 -13.05 8.30 -3.21
C ASN A 7 -12.25 7.77 -4.40
N LEU A 8 -11.43 6.74 -4.18
CA LEU A 8 -10.60 6.13 -5.22
C LEU A 8 -11.42 5.56 -6.38
N SER A 9 -12.69 5.23 -6.11
CA SER A 9 -13.65 4.74 -7.11
C SER A 9 -14.16 5.80 -8.08
N ASP A 10 -13.92 7.09 -7.82
CA ASP A 10 -14.22 8.13 -8.79
C ASP A 10 -13.43 7.86 -10.07
N SER A 11 -14.09 8.02 -11.22
CA SER A 11 -13.48 7.86 -12.54
C SER A 11 -12.26 8.74 -12.77
N HIS A 12 -12.09 9.80 -11.99
CA HIS A 12 -10.90 10.65 -12.02
C HIS A 12 -9.64 9.96 -11.47
N TYR A 13 -9.77 9.07 -10.48
CA TYR A 13 -8.64 8.41 -9.80
C TYR A 13 -8.45 6.98 -10.30
N GLY A 14 -9.42 6.09 -10.06
CA GLY A 14 -9.42 4.71 -10.55
C GLY A 14 -8.29 3.79 -10.05
N TYR A 15 -7.55 4.18 -9.01
CA TYR A 15 -6.51 3.34 -8.39
C TYR A 15 -7.14 2.23 -7.54
N ASP A 16 -6.54 1.04 -7.51
CA ASP A 16 -7.03 -0.09 -6.72
C ASP A 16 -6.75 0.10 -5.23
N PHE A 17 -5.60 0.68 -4.92
CA PHE A 17 -5.30 1.21 -3.60
C PHE A 17 -4.25 2.32 -3.67
N VAL A 18 -4.15 3.09 -2.60
CA VAL A 18 -3.16 4.15 -2.44
C VAL A 18 -2.49 3.99 -1.08
N VAL A 19 -1.16 4.11 -1.05
CA VAL A 19 -0.39 4.33 0.18
C VAL A 19 0.08 5.77 0.17
N ALA A 20 -0.25 6.55 1.19
CA ALA A 20 0.13 7.95 1.30
C ALA A 20 1.00 8.12 2.54
N THR A 21 2.20 8.68 2.38
CA THR A 21 3.14 8.91 3.50
C THR A 21 3.50 10.39 3.60
N SER A 22 3.52 10.93 4.82
CA SER A 22 3.76 12.35 5.05
C SER A 22 5.23 12.72 4.85
N GLN A 23 5.49 13.98 4.46
CA GLN A 23 6.84 14.51 4.37
C GLN A 23 7.54 14.47 5.74
N ALA A 24 6.83 14.80 6.83
CA ALA A 24 7.36 14.71 8.18
C ALA A 24 7.89 13.30 8.46
N SER A 25 7.12 12.28 8.14
CA SER A 25 7.46 10.88 8.43
C SER A 25 8.56 10.35 7.54
N ILE A 26 8.57 10.74 6.26
CA ILE A 26 9.69 10.48 5.35
C ILE A 26 10.97 11.06 5.98
N ASN A 27 10.96 12.35 6.35
CA ASN A 27 12.13 13.00 6.94
C ASN A 27 12.52 12.42 8.30
N GLY A 28 11.58 12.15 9.20
CA GLY A 28 11.85 11.55 10.50
C GLY A 28 12.54 10.20 10.36
N THR A 29 12.02 9.34 9.48
CA THR A 29 12.59 8.02 9.19
C THR A 29 13.98 8.14 8.56
N MET A 30 14.17 9.06 7.60
CA MET A 30 15.47 9.30 6.96
C MET A 30 16.50 9.84 7.94
N LYS A 31 16.12 10.80 8.79
CA LYS A 31 17.00 11.40 9.82
C LYS A 31 17.40 10.35 10.85
N GLU A 32 16.45 9.54 11.34
CA GLU A 32 16.76 8.44 12.27
C GLU A 32 17.74 7.44 11.65
N TYR A 33 17.56 7.08 10.38
CA TYR A 33 18.46 6.18 9.67
C TYR A 33 19.87 6.78 9.50
N LEU A 34 19.96 8.03 9.05
CA LEU A 34 21.24 8.72 8.84
C LEU A 34 22.00 9.00 10.14
N TYR A 35 21.29 9.12 11.26
CA TYR A 35 21.88 9.33 12.58
C TYR A 35 22.41 8.03 13.20
N ASN A 36 21.68 6.93 13.05
CA ASN A 36 22.01 5.66 13.70
C ASN A 36 22.93 4.75 12.87
N SER A 37 23.13 5.06 11.59
CA SER A 37 23.92 4.25 10.66
C SER A 37 25.37 4.73 10.58
N VAL A 38 26.30 3.79 10.43
CA VAL A 38 27.71 4.09 10.15
C VAL A 38 27.95 3.87 8.67
N PHE A 39 28.09 4.96 7.91
CA PHE A 39 28.45 4.89 6.51
C PHE A 39 29.96 4.87 6.33
N PRO A 40 30.49 4.13 5.34
CA PRO A 40 31.91 4.12 5.06
C PRO A 40 32.39 5.51 4.63
N THR A 41 33.54 5.92 5.14
CA THR A 41 34.22 7.12 4.69
C THR A 41 34.81 6.89 3.30
N VAL A 42 34.42 7.73 2.34
CA VAL A 42 34.98 7.75 0.99
C VAL A 42 36.15 8.73 0.97
N ARG A 43 37.33 8.23 0.56
CA ARG A 43 38.53 9.04 0.33
C ARG A 43 38.95 8.92 -1.11
N MET A 44 39.15 10.04 -1.77
CA MET A 44 39.61 10.05 -3.15
C MET A 44 40.68 11.12 -3.36
N TYR A 45 41.63 10.81 -4.24
CA TYR A 45 42.82 11.60 -4.48
C TYR A 45 43.09 11.73 -5.98
N TRP A 46 43.59 12.89 -6.38
CA TRP A 46 43.97 13.17 -7.77
C TRP A 46 45.33 13.84 -7.86
N ASN A 47 46.05 13.45 -8.90
CA ASN A 47 47.22 14.15 -9.38
C ASN A 47 46.88 15.07 -10.54
N GLN A 48 47.80 15.98 -10.82
CA GLN A 48 47.84 16.76 -12.03
C GLN A 48 48.74 16.05 -13.06
N ASP A 49 48.26 15.87 -14.29
CA ASP A 49 49.08 15.39 -15.40
C ASP A 49 49.90 16.51 -16.06
N ASP A 50 50.71 16.16 -17.07
CA ASP A 50 51.56 17.10 -17.82
C ASP A 50 50.78 18.23 -18.54
N GLN A 51 49.46 18.07 -18.72
CA GLN A 51 48.56 19.04 -19.36
C GLN A 51 47.74 19.82 -18.32
N GLY A 52 47.99 19.61 -17.04
CA GLY A 52 47.29 20.27 -15.96
C GLY A 52 45.96 19.62 -15.59
N GLN A 53 45.60 18.47 -16.15
CA GLN A 53 44.32 17.80 -15.95
C GLN A 53 44.35 16.84 -14.73
N PRO A 54 43.21 16.66 -14.05
CA PRO A 54 43.11 15.78 -12.90
C PRO A 54 43.09 14.30 -13.29
N VAL A 55 43.97 13.50 -12.68
CA VAL A 55 44.05 12.04 -12.86
C VAL A 55 43.93 11.35 -11.50
N ALA A 56 42.95 10.45 -11.35
CA ALA A 56 42.73 9.74 -10.10
C ALA A 56 43.95 8.86 -9.73
N ILE A 57 44.30 8.83 -8.45
CA ILE A 57 45.42 8.06 -7.92
C ILE A 57 45.00 7.33 -6.64
N SER A 58 45.57 6.13 -6.40
CA SER A 58 45.35 5.43 -5.15
C SER A 58 46.06 6.11 -3.98
N ARG A 59 45.55 5.93 -2.77
CA ARG A 59 46.17 6.48 -1.55
C ARG A 59 47.62 6.00 -1.39
N ASP A 60 47.87 4.71 -1.62
CA ASP A 60 49.19 4.13 -1.41
C ASP A 60 50.24 4.66 -2.40
N GLU A 61 49.85 4.87 -3.67
CA GLU A 61 50.71 5.49 -4.67
C GLU A 61 50.95 6.97 -4.37
N LEU A 62 49.91 7.70 -3.94
CA LEU A 62 50.07 9.11 -3.56
C LEU A 62 51.03 9.26 -2.39
N LEU A 63 50.88 8.44 -1.34
CA LEU A 63 51.76 8.51 -0.17
C LEU A 63 53.22 8.20 -0.49
N GLN A 64 53.50 7.39 -1.52
CA GLN A 64 54.88 7.22 -2.00
C GLN A 64 55.42 8.50 -2.63
N GLN A 65 54.59 9.28 -3.33
CA GLN A 65 54.98 10.54 -3.97
C GLN A 65 55.14 11.68 -2.95
N THR A 66 54.32 11.71 -1.92
CA THR A 66 54.33 12.74 -0.88
C THR A 66 55.18 12.37 0.34
N GLN A 67 56.05 11.36 0.21
CA GLN A 67 56.94 10.88 1.30
C GLN A 67 56.18 10.56 2.61
N GLY A 68 54.96 10.03 2.48
CA GLY A 68 54.09 9.66 3.61
C GLY A 68 53.16 10.77 4.10
N THR A 69 53.21 11.98 3.54
CA THR A 69 52.28 13.06 3.89
C THR A 69 50.90 12.83 3.28
N ASP A 70 49.87 12.68 4.11
CA ASP A 70 48.47 12.60 3.67
C ASP A 70 47.87 14.01 3.53
N PRO A 71 47.57 14.50 2.30
CA PRO A 71 47.13 15.88 2.11
C PRO A 71 45.87 16.26 2.89
N LEU A 72 44.98 15.30 3.18
CA LEU A 72 43.75 15.54 3.94
C LEU A 72 43.99 15.94 5.40
N THR A 73 45.22 15.74 5.91
CA THR A 73 45.61 16.08 7.28
C THR A 73 46.38 17.39 7.39
N VAL A 74 46.71 18.02 6.25
CA VAL A 74 47.57 19.20 6.19
C VAL A 74 46.71 20.48 6.31
N PRO A 75 47.10 21.46 7.13
CA PRO A 75 46.39 22.73 7.23
C PRO A 75 46.61 23.60 5.98
N SER A 76 45.73 24.59 5.77
CA SER A 76 45.90 25.57 4.69
C SER A 76 47.26 26.29 4.79
N TRP A 77 47.87 26.57 3.63
CA TRP A 77 49.15 27.26 3.51
C TRP A 77 49.14 28.22 2.30
N ASN A 78 49.83 29.35 2.42
CA ASN A 78 50.09 30.27 1.30
C ASN A 78 51.56 30.74 1.30
N GLN A 79 52.00 31.39 0.23
CA GLN A 79 53.39 31.88 0.09
C GLN A 79 53.88 32.85 1.19
N GLY A 80 52.96 33.47 1.94
CA GLY A 80 53.31 34.30 3.10
C GLY A 80 53.61 33.49 4.37
N ASP A 81 53.22 32.22 4.40
CA ASP A 81 53.43 31.33 5.55
C ASP A 81 54.79 30.61 5.44
N PRO A 82 55.44 30.26 6.58
CA PRO A 82 56.65 29.44 6.56
C PRO A 82 56.42 28.11 5.85
N MET A 83 57.36 27.70 5.00
CA MET A 83 57.33 26.39 4.35
C MET A 83 57.46 25.29 5.41
N THR A 84 56.52 24.35 5.44
CA THR A 84 56.60 23.16 6.30
C THR A 84 57.06 21.94 5.49
N PRO A 85 57.65 20.90 6.12
CA PRO A 85 58.03 19.67 5.42
C PRO A 85 56.86 19.02 4.67
N GLU A 86 55.66 19.08 5.22
CA GLU A 86 54.44 18.53 4.61
C GLU A 86 54.07 19.26 3.32
N ILE A 87 54.13 20.59 3.32
CA ILE A 87 53.88 21.41 2.13
C ILE A 87 54.99 21.23 1.10
N GLU A 88 56.25 21.09 1.52
CA GLU A 88 57.36 20.82 0.61
C GLU A 88 57.19 19.45 -0.07
N ASN A 89 56.76 18.42 0.67
CA ASN A 89 56.43 17.11 0.13
C ASN A 89 55.29 17.19 -0.89
N ILE A 90 54.23 17.96 -0.61
CA ILE A 90 53.11 18.17 -1.53
C ILE A 90 53.57 18.93 -2.79
N ASN A 91 54.34 20.00 -2.63
CA ASN A 91 54.87 20.81 -3.74
C ASN A 91 55.81 20.02 -4.66
N ASN A 92 56.53 19.04 -4.13
CA ASN A 92 57.42 18.15 -4.89
C ASN A 92 56.71 16.92 -5.47
N SER A 93 55.39 16.81 -5.30
CA SER A 93 54.55 15.75 -5.85
C SER A 93 53.68 16.28 -6.99
N ASN A 94 52.96 15.38 -7.65
CA ASN A 94 51.94 15.76 -8.63
C ASN A 94 50.55 15.95 -7.98
N PHE A 95 50.45 16.00 -6.65
CA PHE A 95 49.18 16.11 -5.95
C PHE A 95 48.39 17.36 -6.38
N TYR A 96 47.11 17.18 -6.69
CA TYR A 96 46.25 18.27 -7.16
C TYR A 96 45.12 18.57 -6.18
N PHE A 97 44.26 17.60 -5.87
CA PHE A 97 43.19 17.75 -4.88
C PHE A 97 42.77 16.39 -4.32
N ALA A 98 42.09 16.43 -3.17
CA ALA A 98 41.49 15.27 -2.54
C ALA A 98 40.27 15.67 -1.71
N PHE A 99 39.43 14.68 -1.41
CA PHE A 99 38.39 14.83 -0.42
C PHE A 99 38.24 13.57 0.44
N GLU A 100 37.66 13.78 1.61
CA GLU A 100 37.16 12.76 2.52
C GLU A 100 35.73 13.10 2.90
N ALA A 101 34.78 12.20 2.67
CA ALA A 101 33.38 12.41 2.98
C ALA A 101 32.75 11.13 3.55
N ALA A 102 31.91 11.27 4.57
CA ALA A 102 31.04 10.21 5.05
C ALA A 102 29.61 10.74 5.16
N ILE A 103 28.65 10.07 4.50
CA ILE A 103 27.24 10.42 4.60
C ILE A 103 26.76 10.23 6.04
N GLY A 104 25.82 11.07 6.46
CA GLY A 104 25.21 10.97 7.78
C GLY A 104 24.91 12.34 8.37
N ILE A 105 24.43 12.33 9.61
CA ILE A 105 24.17 13.54 10.39
C ILE A 105 25.40 13.83 11.28
N PRO A 106 25.95 15.07 11.27
CA PRO A 106 27.02 15.46 12.18
C PRO A 106 26.65 15.23 13.66
N ALA A 107 27.63 14.89 14.50
CA ALA A 107 27.36 14.53 15.90
C ALA A 107 26.85 15.69 16.78
N ASP A 108 27.20 16.94 16.43
CA ASP A 108 26.95 18.13 17.27
C ASP A 108 25.78 19.00 16.75
N ILE A 109 25.08 18.58 15.70
CA ILE A 109 23.91 19.31 15.21
C ILE A 109 22.69 19.02 16.09
N GLU A 110 22.00 20.07 16.51
CA GLU A 110 20.74 19.94 17.26
C GLU A 110 19.66 19.28 16.37
N PRO A 111 18.83 18.36 16.88
CA PRO A 111 17.80 17.67 16.10
C PRO A 111 16.90 18.60 15.27
N ASN A 112 16.48 19.72 15.85
CA ASN A 112 15.62 20.70 15.20
C ASN A 112 16.36 21.58 14.18
N ALA A 113 17.69 21.56 14.17
CA ALA A 113 18.52 22.26 13.19
C ALA A 113 18.89 21.36 12.00
N ILE A 114 18.55 20.07 12.03
CA ILE A 114 18.74 19.16 10.90
C ILE A 114 17.74 19.53 9.81
N PRO A 115 18.20 19.99 8.63
CA PRO A 115 17.31 20.33 7.54
C PRO A 115 16.57 19.09 7.03
N ASP A 116 15.47 19.30 6.34
CA ASP A 116 14.78 18.20 5.66
C ASP A 116 15.69 17.57 4.61
N ILE A 117 15.75 16.25 4.63
CA ILE A 117 16.45 15.43 3.65
C ILE A 117 15.66 15.41 2.36
N VAL A 118 14.33 15.40 2.45
CA VAL A 118 13.41 15.43 1.31
C VAL A 118 12.39 16.53 1.50
N THR A 119 12.26 17.40 0.51
CA THR A 119 11.11 18.30 0.40
C THR A 119 10.28 17.92 -0.80
N LEU A 120 9.03 17.52 -0.54
CA LEU A 120 8.07 17.23 -1.57
C LEU A 120 7.69 18.53 -2.28
N GLN A 121 7.62 18.50 -3.62
CA GLN A 121 7.22 19.67 -4.41
C GLN A 121 5.82 19.44 -5.00
N PRO A 122 4.76 19.98 -4.37
CA PRO A 122 3.44 19.95 -4.97
C PRO A 122 3.49 20.52 -6.38
N THR A 123 2.78 19.89 -7.33
CA THR A 123 2.72 20.26 -8.77
C THR A 123 3.95 19.92 -9.61
N SER A 124 4.96 19.29 -9.01
CA SER A 124 6.14 18.78 -9.71
C SER A 124 6.24 17.28 -9.51
N GLN A 125 6.49 16.52 -10.58
CA GLN A 125 6.91 15.12 -10.47
C GLN A 125 8.39 15.04 -10.07
N SER A 126 8.74 15.74 -8.99
CA SER A 126 10.09 15.81 -8.47
C SER A 126 10.09 16.17 -6.98
N VAL A 127 11.19 15.85 -6.30
CA VAL A 127 11.44 16.23 -4.91
C VAL A 127 12.78 16.95 -4.82
N ILE A 128 12.92 17.83 -3.82
CA ILE A 128 14.23 18.36 -3.45
C ILE A 128 14.88 17.36 -2.51
N PHE A 129 16.10 16.95 -2.82
CA PHE A 129 16.92 16.09 -1.98
C PHE A 129 18.12 16.86 -1.43
N ASN A 130 18.35 16.78 -0.12
CA ASN A 130 19.50 17.35 0.55
C ASN A 130 20.43 16.24 1.05
N LEU A 131 21.58 16.09 0.40
CA LEU A 131 22.65 15.24 0.87
C LEU A 131 23.42 15.94 1.99
N ILE A 132 23.54 15.24 3.13
CA ILE A 132 24.31 15.66 4.30
C ILE A 132 25.41 14.64 4.61
N CYS A 133 26.55 15.16 5.05
CA CYS A 133 27.68 14.37 5.50
C CYS A 133 27.87 14.52 7.01
N ALA A 134 28.19 13.41 7.69
CA ALA A 134 28.62 13.44 9.09
C ALA A 134 30.00 14.10 9.23
N GLN A 135 30.86 13.90 8.22
CA GLN A 135 32.16 14.58 8.09
C GLN A 135 32.47 14.85 6.62
N PHE A 136 33.14 15.97 6.37
CA PHE A 136 33.59 16.36 5.04
C PHE A 136 34.87 17.19 5.15
N THR A 137 35.92 16.78 4.45
CA THR A 137 37.14 17.56 4.25
C THR A 137 37.48 17.60 2.76
N VAL A 138 37.86 18.78 2.27
CA VAL A 138 38.35 18.97 0.90
C VAL A 138 39.67 19.74 0.93
N VAL A 139 40.62 19.32 0.11
CA VAL A 139 41.92 19.94 -0.04
C VAL A 139 42.27 20.14 -1.51
N THR A 140 42.96 21.24 -1.86
CA THR A 140 43.38 21.53 -3.24
C THR A 140 44.63 22.39 -3.32
N CYS A 141 45.44 22.15 -4.34
CA CYS A 141 46.65 22.89 -4.66
C CYS A 141 46.40 23.94 -5.75
N ASN A 142 46.92 25.14 -5.55
CA ASN A 142 47.02 26.15 -6.60
C ASN A 142 48.48 26.31 -7.04
N PHE A 143 48.77 26.05 -8.31
CA PHE A 143 50.11 26.17 -8.87
C PHE A 143 50.26 27.46 -9.68
N GLY A 144 51.45 28.06 -9.59
CA GLY A 144 51.89 29.19 -10.40
C GLY A 144 53.17 28.84 -11.16
N ARG A 145 53.75 29.84 -11.85
CA ARG A 145 54.95 29.66 -12.68
C ARG A 145 56.17 29.09 -11.91
N HIS A 146 56.20 29.26 -10.59
CA HIS A 146 57.32 28.89 -9.72
C HIS A 146 56.98 27.78 -8.72
N GLY A 147 55.94 26.97 -8.99
CA GLY A 147 55.49 25.91 -8.09
C GLY A 147 54.22 26.28 -7.33
N LEU A 148 53.98 25.61 -6.21
CA LEU A 148 52.81 25.81 -5.36
C LEU A 148 52.73 27.25 -4.86
N THR A 149 51.57 27.88 -5.07
CA THR A 149 51.28 29.25 -4.60
C THR A 149 50.38 29.25 -3.36
N SER A 150 49.53 28.23 -3.23
CA SER A 150 48.77 27.96 -2.01
C SER A 150 48.29 26.51 -1.97
N PHE A 151 48.13 26.02 -0.75
CA PHE A 151 47.44 24.78 -0.41
C PHE A 151 46.20 25.16 0.39
N PHE A 152 45.03 24.79 -0.11
CA PHE A 152 43.77 25.07 0.56
C PHE A 152 43.25 23.80 1.22
N SER A 153 42.81 23.92 2.47
CA SER A 153 42.18 22.86 3.26
C SER A 153 40.97 23.42 3.98
N ALA A 154 39.82 22.78 3.77
CA ALA A 154 38.58 23.11 4.45
C ALA A 154 37.87 21.84 4.94
N THR A 155 37.36 21.93 6.15
CA THR A 155 36.54 20.90 6.78
C THR A 155 35.19 21.53 7.11
N GLN A 156 34.11 20.77 6.91
CA GLN A 156 32.78 21.24 7.27
C GLN A 156 32.67 21.49 8.79
N PRO A 157 31.92 22.50 9.23
CA PRO A 157 31.59 22.68 10.65
C PRO A 157 30.81 21.49 11.22
N THR A 158 30.97 21.18 12.51
CA THR A 158 30.28 20.05 13.15
C THR A 158 28.82 20.36 13.54
N ASP A 159 28.45 21.64 13.60
CA ASP A 159 27.12 22.15 13.93
C ASP A 159 26.35 22.70 12.70
N SER A 160 27.00 22.80 11.55
CA SER A 160 26.46 23.38 10.31
C SER A 160 27.03 22.64 9.09
N PRO A 161 26.43 21.49 8.71
CA PRO A 161 26.92 20.69 7.60
C PRO A 161 26.80 21.43 6.27
N TRP A 162 27.69 21.12 5.34
CA TRP A 162 27.50 21.52 3.95
C TRP A 162 26.34 20.72 3.36
N LEU A 163 25.46 21.42 2.64
CA LEU A 163 24.29 20.80 2.00
C LEU A 163 24.50 20.75 0.50
N PHE A 164 24.33 19.57 -0.08
CA PHE A 164 24.30 19.38 -1.52
C PHE A 164 22.86 19.11 -1.92
N THR A 165 22.23 20.11 -2.53
CA THR A 165 20.80 20.11 -2.85
C THR A 165 20.58 19.81 -4.33
N SER A 166 19.86 18.74 -4.62
CA SER A 166 19.47 18.32 -5.97
C SER A 166 17.95 18.35 -6.14
N ILE A 167 17.50 18.55 -7.38
CA ILE A 167 16.11 18.26 -7.77
C ILE A 167 16.10 16.88 -8.40
N VAL A 168 15.26 16.00 -7.88
CA VAL A 168 15.13 14.62 -8.34
C VAL A 168 13.75 14.39 -8.92
N SER A 169 13.67 13.97 -10.17
CA SER A 169 12.43 13.50 -10.79
C SER A 169 11.91 12.22 -10.12
N LEU A 170 10.62 12.19 -9.78
CA LEU A 170 9.91 10.97 -9.40
C LEU A 170 9.62 10.19 -10.69
N LYS A 171 10.45 9.19 -11.01
CA LYS A 171 10.26 8.37 -12.20
C LYS A 171 9.21 7.29 -11.96
N GLN A 172 8.58 6.84 -13.05
CA GLN A 172 7.81 5.60 -13.01
C GLN A 172 8.77 4.45 -12.76
N ILE A 173 8.53 3.68 -11.70
CA ILE A 173 9.36 2.54 -11.28
C ILE A 173 9.45 1.43 -12.35
N THR A 174 8.61 1.50 -13.39
CA THR A 174 8.55 0.55 -14.50
C THR A 174 9.38 0.93 -15.73
N ASP A 175 9.93 2.14 -15.82
CA ASP A 175 10.89 2.53 -16.88
C ASP A 175 12.33 2.29 -16.40
N ASN A 176 12.65 1.02 -16.16
CA ASN A 176 13.91 0.58 -15.57
C ASN A 176 14.93 0.05 -16.59
N ALA A 177 14.66 0.17 -17.90
CA ALA A 177 15.48 -0.41 -18.96
C ALA A 177 16.94 0.08 -18.93
N ASP A 178 17.19 1.30 -18.45
CA ASP A 178 18.51 1.92 -18.34
C ASP A 178 19.17 1.73 -16.97
N LEU A 179 18.52 1.04 -16.02
CA LEU A 179 19.07 0.77 -14.69
C LEU A 179 19.97 -0.48 -14.71
N PRO A 180 20.93 -0.63 -13.76
CA PRO A 180 21.72 -1.83 -13.61
C PRO A 180 20.87 -3.12 -13.46
N PRO A 181 21.27 -4.29 -13.99
CA PRO A 181 20.44 -5.50 -13.99
C PRO A 181 20.01 -6.01 -12.60
N ASP A 182 20.86 -5.85 -11.59
CA ASP A 182 20.58 -6.17 -10.19
C ASP A 182 19.48 -5.27 -9.58
N VAL A 183 19.42 -4.01 -10.04
CA VAL A 183 18.39 -3.04 -9.68
C VAL A 183 17.09 -3.33 -10.41
N GLN A 184 17.16 -3.67 -11.70
CA GLN A 184 16.00 -4.11 -12.46
C GLN A 184 15.35 -5.34 -11.83
N GLU A 185 16.14 -6.31 -11.34
CA GLU A 185 15.63 -7.51 -10.67
C GLU A 185 14.95 -7.20 -9.32
N GLN A 186 15.42 -6.18 -8.59
CA GLN A 186 14.77 -5.69 -7.37
C GLN A 186 13.47 -4.91 -7.67
N LEU A 187 13.47 -4.03 -8.67
CA LEU A 187 12.29 -3.24 -9.07
C LEU A 187 11.20 -4.08 -9.73
N ASN A 188 11.57 -5.16 -10.42
CA ASN A 188 10.63 -6.11 -11.02
C ASN A 188 10.04 -7.10 -9.99
N ASN A 189 10.61 -7.14 -8.78
CA ASN A 189 10.07 -7.86 -7.62
C ASN A 189 9.33 -6.86 -6.71
N LEU A 190 8.22 -6.27 -7.20
CA LEU A 190 7.27 -5.45 -6.43
C LEU A 190 6.52 -6.29 -5.37
N GLY A 191 7.28 -6.98 -4.53
CA GLY A 191 6.81 -7.71 -3.37
C GLY A 191 6.55 -6.76 -2.20
N PRO A 192 6.51 -7.28 -0.97
CA PRO A 192 6.11 -6.54 0.22
C PRO A 192 6.98 -5.32 0.59
N ASP A 193 8.12 -5.10 -0.09
CA ASP A 193 9.07 -4.01 0.18
C ASP A 193 8.87 -2.77 -0.74
N ALA A 194 7.87 -2.81 -1.64
CA ALA A 194 7.61 -1.77 -2.65
C ALA A 194 7.30 -0.36 -2.10
N PHE A 195 7.04 -0.23 -0.80
CA PHE A 195 6.65 1.03 -0.15
C PHE A 195 7.73 1.59 0.79
N SER A 196 8.96 1.07 0.70
CA SER A 196 10.05 1.48 1.57
C SER A 196 10.61 2.86 1.18
N VAL A 197 11.02 3.65 2.19
CA VAL A 197 11.76 4.92 1.99
C VAL A 197 13.10 4.69 1.26
N GLN A 198 13.63 3.46 1.30
CA GLN A 198 14.84 3.05 0.60
C GLN A 198 14.71 3.13 -0.92
N GLN A 199 13.58 2.65 -1.45
CA GLN A 199 13.35 2.66 -2.88
C GLN A 199 13.28 4.11 -3.39
N LEU A 200 12.69 5.01 -2.61
CA LEU A 200 12.75 6.44 -2.88
C LEU A 200 14.22 6.91 -2.93
N PHE A 201 15.01 6.69 -1.88
CA PHE A 201 16.43 7.05 -1.84
C PHE A 201 17.25 6.49 -3.01
N PHE A 202 17.00 5.24 -3.40
CA PHE A 202 17.67 4.59 -4.52
C PHE A 202 17.39 5.32 -5.86
N ASP A 203 16.15 5.75 -6.06
CA ASP A 203 15.79 6.58 -7.22
C ASP A 203 16.38 8.01 -7.10
N LEU A 204 16.50 8.55 -5.87
CA LEU A 204 17.19 9.82 -5.59
C LEU A 204 18.69 9.78 -5.92
N ASP A 205 19.37 8.68 -5.62
CA ASP A 205 20.79 8.47 -5.92
C ASP A 205 21.07 8.45 -7.44
N ASN A 206 20.12 7.98 -8.26
CA ASN A 206 20.25 8.02 -9.71
C ASN A 206 19.98 9.41 -10.29
N ALA A 207 19.07 10.18 -9.68
CA ALA A 207 18.69 11.50 -10.16
C ALA A 207 19.65 12.64 -9.74
N ALA A 208 20.46 12.44 -8.69
CA ALA A 208 21.58 13.34 -8.38
C ALA A 208 22.62 13.42 -9.51
N LEU A 209 22.56 12.53 -10.50
CA LEU A 209 23.36 12.56 -11.73
C LEU A 209 22.72 13.39 -12.86
N GLU A 210 21.45 13.79 -12.73
CA GLU A 210 20.68 14.49 -13.77
C GLU A 210 20.82 16.02 -13.70
N SER A 211 21.21 16.56 -12.54
CA SER A 211 21.41 18.01 -12.36
C SER A 211 22.63 18.31 -11.50
N THR A 212 23.28 19.44 -11.75
CA THR A 212 24.37 19.93 -10.88
C THR A 212 23.76 20.45 -9.57
N PRO A 213 24.02 19.83 -8.40
CA PRO A 213 23.45 20.29 -7.14
C PRO A 213 23.95 21.68 -6.77
N THR A 214 23.13 22.39 -6.00
CA THR A 214 23.54 23.61 -5.33
C THR A 214 24.23 23.28 -4.01
N ILE A 215 25.28 24.02 -3.68
CA ILE A 215 26.07 23.81 -2.47
C ILE A 215 25.80 24.95 -1.50
N SER A 216 25.29 24.63 -0.31
CA SER A 216 25.11 25.58 0.80
C SER A 216 26.12 25.31 1.91
N GLY A 217 26.51 26.36 2.64
CA GLY A 217 27.55 26.28 3.68
C GLY A 217 28.99 26.51 3.16
N VAL A 218 29.17 26.66 1.85
CA VAL A 218 30.45 26.99 1.21
C VAL A 218 30.29 28.27 0.39
N THR A 219 31.17 29.26 0.59
CA THR A 219 31.09 30.54 -0.13
C THR A 219 31.37 30.34 -1.63
N PRO A 220 30.47 30.75 -2.54
CA PRO A 220 30.71 30.68 -3.98
C PRO A 220 31.98 31.41 -4.41
N GLY A 221 32.70 30.83 -5.38
CA GLY A 221 33.96 31.38 -5.90
C GLY A 221 35.20 31.09 -5.05
N THR A 222 35.08 30.32 -3.96
CA THR A 222 36.24 29.80 -3.22
C THR A 222 36.81 28.53 -3.88
N PRO A 223 38.10 28.20 -3.65
CA PRO A 223 38.67 26.93 -4.15
C PRO A 223 37.90 25.69 -3.68
N ALA A 224 37.35 25.71 -2.46
CA ALA A 224 36.46 24.67 -1.95
C ALA A 224 35.25 24.47 -2.87
N TYR A 225 34.56 25.57 -3.20
CA TYR A 225 33.35 25.54 -4.01
C TYR A 225 33.63 24.93 -5.38
N THR A 226 34.72 25.34 -6.04
CA THR A 226 35.12 24.82 -7.36
C THR A 226 35.35 23.32 -7.33
N VAL A 227 36.14 22.80 -6.38
CA VAL A 227 36.44 21.36 -6.28
C VAL A 227 35.19 20.54 -5.96
N LEU A 228 34.33 21.06 -5.08
CA LEU A 228 33.07 20.43 -4.73
C LEU A 228 32.12 20.36 -5.93
N SER A 229 31.99 21.45 -6.69
CA SER A 229 31.08 21.52 -7.84
C SER A 229 31.57 20.76 -9.07
N GLU A 230 32.89 20.76 -9.34
CA GLU A 230 33.44 20.21 -10.58
C GLU A 230 33.85 18.75 -10.47
N VAL A 231 34.21 18.27 -9.27
CA VAL A 231 34.81 16.93 -9.13
C VAL A 231 34.15 16.05 -8.08
N PHE A 232 33.89 16.57 -6.88
CA PHE A 232 33.39 15.75 -5.77
C PHE A 232 32.15 14.97 -6.16
N LEU A 233 31.14 15.62 -6.73
CA LEU A 233 29.83 15.02 -6.94
C LEU A 233 29.91 13.83 -7.90
N GLY A 234 30.50 14.04 -9.08
CA GLY A 234 30.67 12.97 -10.06
C GLY A 234 31.53 11.81 -9.53
N ALA A 235 32.64 12.13 -8.85
CA ALA A 235 33.55 11.12 -8.33
C ALA A 235 32.96 10.33 -7.16
N TYR A 236 32.27 11.01 -6.24
CA TYR A 236 31.62 10.41 -5.08
C TYR A 236 30.54 9.41 -5.50
N PHE A 237 29.60 9.83 -6.35
CA PHE A 237 28.55 8.92 -6.84
C PHE A 237 29.12 7.76 -7.66
N THR A 238 30.18 7.98 -8.44
CA THR A 238 30.88 6.90 -9.16
C THR A 238 31.51 5.88 -8.19
N ALA A 239 32.18 6.35 -7.14
CA ALA A 239 32.79 5.50 -6.13
C ALA A 239 31.75 4.71 -5.32
N MET A 240 30.59 5.31 -5.06
CA MET A 240 29.47 4.61 -4.41
C MET A 240 28.93 3.48 -5.29
N LYS A 241 28.69 3.74 -6.58
CA LYS A 241 28.23 2.71 -7.54
C LYS A 241 29.20 1.54 -7.67
N ALA A 242 30.51 1.81 -7.69
CA ALA A 242 31.54 0.79 -7.89
C ALA A 242 31.65 -0.23 -6.73
N ASN A 243 31.22 0.14 -5.52
CA ASN A 243 31.33 -0.72 -4.34
C ASN A 243 30.08 -1.62 -4.11
N ALA A 244 29.14 -1.70 -5.06
CA ALA A 244 27.86 -2.41 -4.94
C ALA A 244 27.10 -2.06 -3.64
N GLN A 245 27.36 -0.88 -3.10
CA GLN A 245 26.67 -0.33 -1.97
C GLN A 245 25.86 0.84 -2.52
N PRO A 246 24.55 0.68 -2.77
CA PRO A 246 23.73 1.85 -2.55
C PRO A 246 24.02 2.28 -1.11
N VAL A 247 24.40 3.56 -0.92
CA VAL A 247 24.77 4.13 0.39
C VAL A 247 23.74 3.72 1.44
N LEU A 248 22.48 3.53 1.03
CA LEU A 248 21.32 3.44 1.89
C LEU A 248 20.64 2.08 1.74
N ASN A 249 21.42 1.00 1.80
CA ASN A 249 20.93 -0.37 1.90
C ASN A 249 20.33 -0.61 3.30
N TYR A 250 19.30 0.16 3.65
CA TYR A 250 18.36 -0.27 4.67
C TYR A 250 17.57 -1.40 4.01
N SER A 251 17.43 -2.54 4.68
CA SER A 251 16.32 -3.44 4.42
C SER A 251 15.47 -3.31 5.66
N ILE A 252 14.18 -2.99 5.50
CA ILE A 252 13.25 -3.20 6.61
C ILE A 252 13.14 -4.72 6.70
N VAL A 253 14.08 -5.33 7.41
CA VAL A 253 14.00 -6.75 7.72
C VAL A 253 12.94 -6.86 8.80
N GLN A 254 11.70 -7.07 8.38
CA GLN A 254 10.74 -7.63 9.31
C GLN A 254 11.31 -8.97 9.79
N ASN A 255 11.46 -9.11 11.11
CA ASN A 255 12.03 -10.30 11.75
C ASN A 255 11.13 -11.55 11.64
N THR A 256 10.07 -11.51 10.85
CA THR A 256 9.08 -12.58 10.72
C THR A 256 8.98 -13.07 9.28
N PRO A 257 9.25 -14.36 9.02
CA PRO A 257 8.89 -15.00 7.76
C PRO A 257 7.39 -14.81 7.54
N ASP A 258 7.04 -14.19 6.43
CA ASP A 258 5.65 -13.94 6.06
C ASP A 258 4.98 -15.28 5.74
N ASN A 259 4.16 -15.77 6.67
CA ASN A 259 3.35 -16.97 6.45
C ASN A 259 2.05 -16.63 5.67
N ASN A 260 1.72 -15.34 5.45
CA ASN A 260 0.47 -14.90 4.83
C ASN A 260 0.68 -13.68 3.91
N PRO A 261 0.93 -13.88 2.61
CA PRO A 261 1.14 -12.77 1.68
C PRO A 261 -0.11 -11.88 1.59
N SER A 262 0.10 -10.58 1.29
CA SER A 262 -0.99 -9.63 1.04
C SER A 262 -2.03 -10.20 0.08
N THR A 263 -3.31 -9.92 0.36
CA THR A 263 -4.42 -10.33 -0.50
C THR A 263 -4.35 -9.65 -1.87
N LEU A 264 -3.78 -8.45 -1.92
CA LEU A 264 -3.65 -7.66 -3.14
C LEU A 264 -2.23 -7.76 -3.69
N LYS A 265 -2.10 -8.22 -4.92
CA LYS A 265 -0.81 -8.34 -5.61
C LYS A 265 -0.59 -7.13 -6.49
N LEU A 266 0.37 -6.29 -6.08
CA LEU A 266 0.79 -5.12 -6.83
C LEU A 266 1.34 -5.53 -8.20
N THR A 267 0.82 -4.93 -9.26
CA THR A 267 1.28 -5.18 -10.63
C THR A 267 1.88 -3.94 -11.28
N LYS A 268 1.38 -2.74 -10.95
CA LYS A 268 1.96 -1.45 -11.38
C LYS A 268 1.85 -0.41 -10.29
N MET A 269 2.76 0.55 -10.32
CA MET A 269 2.82 1.64 -9.35
C MET A 269 3.28 2.95 -10.01
N GLU A 270 2.66 4.05 -9.62
CA GLU A 270 3.08 5.42 -9.93
C GLU A 270 3.21 6.24 -8.63
N LEU A 271 3.95 7.34 -8.69
CA LEU A 271 4.11 8.26 -7.59
C LEU A 271 3.42 9.59 -7.90
N GLU A 272 2.82 10.19 -6.88
CA GLU A 272 2.21 11.53 -6.95
C GLU A 272 2.42 12.27 -5.63
N VAL A 273 2.80 13.55 -5.71
CA VAL A 273 2.88 14.42 -4.54
C VAL A 273 1.56 15.17 -4.37
N SER A 274 0.88 14.95 -3.25
CA SER A 274 -0.32 15.74 -2.89
C SER A 274 0.00 16.80 -1.84
N PRO A 275 -0.33 18.08 -2.12
CA PRO A 275 -0.22 19.13 -1.12
C PRO A 275 -1.28 18.97 -0.03
N TYR A 276 -0.91 19.33 1.19
CA TYR A 276 -1.92 19.59 2.21
C TYR A 276 -2.73 20.85 1.87
N THR A 277 -4.06 20.77 1.98
CA THR A 277 -4.99 21.84 1.62
C THR A 277 -5.85 22.26 2.83
N PRO A 278 -6.04 23.57 3.08
CA PRO A 278 -5.60 24.72 2.30
C PRO A 278 -4.09 24.91 2.32
N ILE A 279 -3.52 25.27 1.15
CA ILE A 279 -2.08 25.53 1.02
C ILE A 279 -1.74 26.74 1.90
N SER A 280 -0.96 26.50 2.94
CA SER A 280 -0.31 27.54 3.73
C SER A 280 1.19 27.27 3.70
N THR A 281 2.01 28.32 3.66
CA THR A 281 3.47 28.20 3.53
C THR A 281 4.17 27.51 4.70
N SER A 282 3.45 27.17 5.78
CA SER A 282 3.99 26.64 7.04
C SER A 282 3.63 25.18 7.32
N THR A 283 3.16 24.39 6.35
CA THR A 283 2.69 23.01 6.58
C THR A 283 3.18 22.01 5.53
N ASN A 284 4.41 22.16 5.02
CA ASN A 284 4.98 21.21 4.06
C ASN A 284 5.08 19.78 4.62
N ASP A 285 5.20 19.66 5.93
CA ASP A 285 5.28 18.41 6.68
C ASP A 285 4.08 17.48 6.46
N LEU A 286 2.91 18.06 6.19
CA LEU A 286 1.66 17.34 5.91
C LEU A 286 1.47 17.02 4.42
N ASN A 287 2.35 17.49 3.53
CA ASN A 287 2.35 17.03 2.15
C ASN A 287 2.61 15.52 2.14
N THR A 288 2.07 14.84 1.14
CA THR A 288 2.17 13.38 1.06
C THR A 288 2.76 12.92 -0.25
N LEU A 289 3.63 11.92 -0.16
CA LEU A 289 4.02 11.09 -1.30
C LEU A 289 3.04 9.92 -1.39
N ASN A 290 2.33 9.84 -2.50
CA ASN A 290 1.32 8.82 -2.74
C ASN A 290 1.83 7.78 -3.73
N TYR A 291 1.81 6.53 -3.31
CA TYR A 291 2.03 5.35 -4.12
C TYR A 291 0.68 4.92 -4.71
N LEU A 292 0.48 5.22 -5.99
CA LEU A 292 -0.74 4.94 -6.74
C LEU A 292 -0.64 3.52 -7.31
N CYS A 293 -1.47 2.61 -6.78
CA CYS A 293 -1.27 1.19 -7.00
C CYS A 293 -2.37 0.56 -7.84
N GLU A 294 -1.97 -0.41 -8.66
CA GLU A 294 -2.83 -1.22 -9.49
C GLU A 294 -2.60 -2.70 -9.18
N VAL A 295 -3.68 -3.49 -9.15
CA VAL A 295 -3.64 -4.92 -8.86
C VAL A 295 -4.32 -5.75 -9.94
N ASN A 296 -3.78 -6.93 -10.18
CA ASN A 296 -4.35 -7.92 -11.10
C ASN A 296 -4.28 -7.56 -12.60
N GLY A 297 -3.42 -6.61 -12.99
CA GLY A 297 -3.14 -6.30 -14.39
C GLY A 297 -4.15 -5.36 -15.07
N ASN A 298 -4.93 -4.64 -14.29
CA ASN A 298 -5.73 -3.49 -14.70
C ASN A 298 -4.87 -2.37 -15.34
N SER A 299 -5.54 -1.37 -15.92
CA SER A 299 -4.88 -0.15 -16.38
C SER A 299 -4.66 0.78 -15.19
N LEU A 300 -3.40 1.17 -14.93
CA LEU A 300 -3.10 2.23 -13.99
C LEU A 300 -3.45 3.59 -14.63
N PRO A 301 -4.41 4.35 -14.09
CA PRO A 301 -4.75 5.67 -14.62
C PRO A 301 -3.61 6.68 -14.36
N PRO A 302 -3.55 7.79 -15.10
CA PRO A 302 -2.57 8.83 -14.84
C PRO A 302 -2.67 9.37 -13.41
N ALA A 303 -1.53 9.72 -12.81
CA ALA A 303 -1.47 10.45 -11.54
C ALA A 303 -2.29 11.75 -11.59
N VAL A 304 -3.17 11.94 -10.59
CA VAL A 304 -3.92 13.19 -10.39
C VAL A 304 -3.97 13.58 -8.91
N PRO A 305 -3.98 14.88 -8.57
CA PRO A 305 -4.05 15.33 -7.19
C PRO A 305 -5.37 14.97 -6.51
N PHE A 306 -5.30 14.60 -5.23
CA PHE A 306 -6.50 14.32 -4.43
C PHE A 306 -7.17 15.60 -3.93
N SER A 307 -8.50 15.58 -3.84
CA SER A 307 -9.30 16.68 -3.29
C SER A 307 -9.46 16.64 -1.76
N TRP A 308 -8.72 15.76 -1.09
CA TRP A 308 -8.68 15.60 0.37
C TRP A 308 -7.24 15.47 0.86
N ASN A 309 -7.03 15.65 2.17
CA ASN A 309 -5.76 15.38 2.83
C ASN A 309 -5.76 13.96 3.40
N TRP A 310 -4.62 13.29 3.35
CA TRP A 310 -4.46 11.96 3.93
C TRP A 310 -4.19 12.01 5.44
N ILE A 311 -3.44 13.01 5.90
CA ILE A 311 -3.11 13.24 7.31
C ILE A 311 -3.54 14.66 7.69
N GLU A 312 -4.22 14.80 8.83
CA GLU A 312 -4.55 16.08 9.43
C GLU A 312 -3.52 16.50 10.49
N PRO A 313 -3.40 17.79 10.85
CA PRO A 313 -2.41 18.27 11.83
C PRO A 313 -2.50 17.58 13.20
N ALA A 314 -3.69 17.14 13.61
CA ALA A 314 -3.87 16.42 14.87
C ALA A 314 -3.36 14.97 14.82
N GLU A 315 -3.17 14.42 13.61
CA GLU A 315 -2.79 13.04 13.33
C GLU A 315 -1.28 12.88 13.09
N GLU A 316 -0.60 13.94 12.66
CA GLU A 316 0.82 13.98 12.29
C GLU A 316 1.75 13.32 13.32
N SER A 317 1.55 13.63 14.61
CA SER A 317 2.40 13.07 15.68
C SER A 317 2.15 11.59 15.99
N SER A 318 1.08 11.01 15.47
CA SER A 318 0.63 9.65 15.79
C SER A 318 0.74 8.68 14.62
N PHE A 319 0.77 9.20 13.39
CA PHE A 319 0.65 8.41 12.18
C PHE A 319 1.58 8.93 11.09
N ASP A 320 2.19 7.99 10.36
CA ASP A 320 3.11 8.33 9.28
C ASP A 320 2.43 8.49 7.93
N GLY A 321 1.20 8.00 7.83
CA GLY A 321 0.48 7.94 6.58
C GLY A 321 -0.86 7.24 6.69
N VAL A 322 -1.43 6.98 5.53
CA VAL A 322 -2.68 6.26 5.35
C VAL A 322 -2.57 5.28 4.19
N ILE A 323 -3.16 4.11 4.34
CA ILE A 323 -3.49 3.21 3.23
C ILE A 323 -5.00 3.26 2.98
N ALA A 324 -5.40 3.33 1.71
CA ALA A 324 -6.80 3.29 1.31
C ALA A 324 -7.00 2.29 0.18
N ILE A 325 -7.93 1.35 0.36
CA ILE A 325 -8.32 0.35 -0.63
C ILE A 325 -9.62 0.80 -1.28
N ASN A 326 -9.65 0.81 -2.61
CA ASN A 326 -10.83 1.21 -3.38
C ASN A 326 -12.04 0.33 -3.05
N ARG A 327 -13.21 0.96 -2.89
CA ARG A 327 -14.48 0.29 -2.60
C ARG A 327 -14.76 -0.87 -3.55
N ASN A 328 -14.45 -0.72 -4.85
CA ASN A 328 -14.71 -1.72 -5.87
C ASN A 328 -13.73 -2.90 -5.73
N THR A 329 -12.45 -2.62 -5.46
CA THR A 329 -11.43 -3.64 -5.21
C THR A 329 -11.80 -4.49 -3.99
N PHE A 330 -12.24 -3.87 -2.90
CA PHE A 330 -12.71 -4.60 -1.71
C PHE A 330 -14.06 -5.29 -1.93
N ALA A 331 -14.98 -4.71 -2.71
CA ALA A 331 -16.24 -5.33 -3.11
C ALA A 331 -16.02 -6.62 -3.92
N ASP A 332 -15.07 -6.61 -4.86
CA ASP A 332 -14.74 -7.78 -5.67
C ASP A 332 -14.09 -8.89 -4.85
N TYR A 333 -13.22 -8.53 -3.90
CA TYR A 333 -12.74 -9.48 -2.88
C TYR A 333 -13.94 -10.11 -2.13
N PHE A 334 -14.85 -9.30 -1.59
CA PHE A 334 -15.99 -9.79 -0.82
C PHE A 334 -16.94 -10.65 -1.65
N LYS A 335 -17.21 -10.24 -2.90
CA LYS A 335 -17.98 -11.01 -3.89
C LYS A 335 -17.37 -12.38 -4.16
N SER A 336 -16.04 -12.46 -4.32
CA SER A 336 -15.35 -13.73 -4.54
C SER A 336 -15.57 -14.70 -3.38
N GLN A 337 -15.47 -14.19 -2.14
CA GLN A 337 -15.64 -14.99 -0.93
C GLN A 337 -17.08 -15.46 -0.71
N LEU A 338 -18.08 -14.65 -1.11
CA LEU A 338 -19.50 -14.98 -0.94
C LEU A 338 -20.09 -15.87 -2.04
N SER A 339 -19.46 -15.91 -3.22
CA SER A 339 -20.02 -16.51 -4.43
C SER A 339 -20.58 -17.93 -4.24
N ASN A 340 -19.82 -18.83 -3.61
CA ASN A 340 -20.23 -20.21 -3.39
C ASN A 340 -21.39 -20.33 -2.39
N TYR A 341 -21.33 -19.58 -1.28
CA TYR A 341 -22.41 -19.59 -0.28
C TYR A 341 -23.73 -19.09 -0.87
N VAL A 342 -23.68 -17.97 -1.61
CA VAL A 342 -24.86 -17.40 -2.25
C VAL A 342 -25.44 -18.38 -3.27
N SER A 343 -24.60 -18.98 -4.12
CA SER A 343 -25.08 -19.93 -5.13
C SER A 343 -25.72 -21.16 -4.50
N ALA A 344 -25.17 -21.69 -3.39
CA ALA A 344 -25.77 -22.79 -2.64
C ALA A 344 -27.18 -22.48 -2.11
N ASN A 345 -27.50 -21.19 -1.92
CA ASN A 345 -28.81 -20.70 -1.48
C ASN A 345 -29.73 -20.23 -2.62
N CYS A 346 -29.29 -20.33 -3.87
CA CYS A 346 -30.12 -20.07 -5.04
C CYS A 346 -30.69 -21.41 -5.55
N TYR A 347 -31.98 -21.66 -5.32
CA TYR A 347 -32.63 -22.93 -5.64
C TYR A 347 -33.52 -22.82 -6.88
N LYS A 348 -33.37 -23.73 -7.84
CA LYS A 348 -34.32 -23.87 -8.94
C LYS A 348 -35.50 -24.71 -8.49
N ALA A 349 -36.71 -24.16 -8.57
CA ALA A 349 -37.94 -24.90 -8.33
C ALA A 349 -38.27 -25.81 -9.51
N TRP A 350 -38.81 -26.98 -9.21
CA TRP A 350 -39.44 -27.87 -10.19
C TRP A 350 -40.64 -28.56 -9.56
N VAL A 351 -41.74 -28.64 -10.30
CA VAL A 351 -42.96 -29.34 -9.87
C VAL A 351 -43.47 -30.24 -11.00
N ARG A 352 -44.23 -31.26 -10.62
CA ARG A 352 -44.98 -32.10 -11.55
C ARG A 352 -46.28 -32.55 -10.93
N VAL A 353 -47.35 -32.44 -11.69
CA VAL A 353 -48.68 -32.92 -11.32
C VAL A 353 -49.20 -33.81 -12.44
N TRP A 354 -49.70 -35.01 -12.11
CA TRP A 354 -50.22 -35.92 -13.12
C TRP A 354 -51.30 -36.85 -12.59
N LEU A 355 -52.13 -37.36 -13.50
CA LEU A 355 -53.14 -38.36 -13.17
C LEU A 355 -52.60 -39.78 -13.35
N SER A 356 -53.05 -40.69 -12.49
CA SER A 356 -52.75 -42.12 -12.56
C SER A 356 -53.95 -42.96 -12.09
N GLY A 357 -53.81 -44.28 -12.18
CA GLY A 357 -54.85 -45.24 -11.79
C GLY A 357 -55.87 -45.55 -12.90
N PHE A 358 -56.83 -46.41 -12.61
CA PHE A 358 -57.90 -46.72 -13.55
C PHE A 358 -58.81 -45.51 -13.73
N LEU A 359 -58.97 -45.05 -14.99
CA LEU A 359 -59.72 -43.84 -15.37
C LEU A 359 -59.14 -42.52 -14.81
N ASP A 360 -57.82 -42.43 -14.60
CA ASP A 360 -57.15 -41.18 -14.19
C ASP A 360 -57.70 -40.57 -12.89
N THR A 361 -58.07 -41.44 -11.95
CA THR A 361 -58.77 -41.08 -10.70
C THR A 361 -57.84 -40.66 -9.57
N THR A 362 -56.53 -40.85 -9.71
CA THR A 362 -55.53 -40.51 -8.68
C THR A 362 -54.70 -39.32 -9.14
N ILE A 363 -54.67 -38.25 -8.34
CA ILE A 363 -53.81 -37.08 -8.57
C ILE A 363 -52.49 -37.33 -7.84
N ASN A 364 -51.38 -37.12 -8.54
CA ASN A 364 -50.03 -37.31 -8.02
C ASN A 364 -49.26 -36.00 -8.11
N TYR A 365 -48.40 -35.78 -7.14
CA TYR A 365 -47.55 -34.59 -7.05
C TYR A 365 -46.11 -35.04 -6.88
N SER A 366 -45.19 -34.29 -7.46
CA SER A 366 -43.76 -34.41 -7.22
C SER A 366 -43.17 -33.01 -7.28
N TRP A 367 -42.13 -32.79 -6.51
CA TRP A 367 -41.43 -31.52 -6.51
C TRP A 367 -39.94 -31.75 -6.26
N SER A 368 -39.13 -30.75 -6.58
CA SER A 368 -37.73 -30.72 -6.18
C SER A 368 -37.22 -29.29 -6.15
N MET A 369 -36.16 -29.07 -5.38
CA MET A 369 -35.43 -27.80 -5.35
C MET A 369 -33.95 -28.08 -5.57
N THR A 370 -33.39 -27.56 -6.67
CA THR A 370 -31.99 -27.81 -7.04
C THR A 370 -31.12 -26.60 -6.67
N PRO A 371 -30.16 -26.70 -5.73
CA PRO A 371 -29.29 -25.58 -5.32
C PRO A 371 -28.26 -25.22 -6.41
N TYR A 372 -27.33 -24.32 -6.07
CA TYR A 372 -26.18 -23.92 -6.90
C TYR A 372 -26.57 -23.25 -8.21
N GLN A 373 -27.64 -22.45 -8.16
CA GLN A 373 -28.01 -21.60 -9.29
C GLN A 373 -27.22 -20.29 -9.26
N THR A 374 -27.09 -19.66 -10.44
CA THR A 374 -26.35 -18.41 -10.57
C THR A 374 -27.27 -17.22 -10.27
N PRO A 375 -26.99 -16.42 -9.23
CA PRO A 375 -27.74 -15.19 -8.97
C PRO A 375 -27.39 -14.09 -9.98
N THR A 376 -28.26 -13.10 -10.09
CA THR A 376 -27.89 -11.78 -10.63
C THR A 376 -27.09 -11.03 -9.58
N VAL A 377 -25.95 -10.44 -9.98
CA VAL A 377 -25.04 -9.70 -9.09
C VAL A 377 -24.92 -8.26 -9.58
N ASN A 378 -25.06 -7.29 -8.68
CA ASN A 378 -24.89 -5.88 -8.98
C ASN A 378 -23.95 -5.21 -7.97
N ILE A 379 -23.03 -4.38 -8.45
CA ILE A 379 -22.10 -3.56 -7.66
C ILE A 379 -22.43 -2.10 -7.99
N PRO A 380 -23.23 -1.40 -7.16
CA PRO A 380 -23.55 0.00 -7.42
C PRO A 380 -22.29 0.86 -7.44
N ALA A 381 -22.23 1.87 -8.32
CA ALA A 381 -21.06 2.74 -8.46
C ALA A 381 -20.84 3.68 -7.26
N THR A 382 -21.89 3.98 -6.48
CA THR A 382 -21.83 4.88 -5.31
C THR A 382 -22.79 4.43 -4.21
N GLY A 383 -22.59 5.00 -3.01
CA GLY A 383 -23.45 4.81 -1.86
C GLY A 383 -23.05 3.63 -0.96
N ASN A 384 -23.73 3.52 0.19
CA ASN A 384 -23.37 2.55 1.22
C ASN A 384 -23.62 1.10 0.81
N THR A 385 -24.47 0.85 -0.18
CA THR A 385 -24.70 -0.48 -0.75
C THR A 385 -23.59 -0.82 -1.73
N ILE A 386 -22.90 -1.91 -1.45
CA ILE A 386 -21.68 -2.32 -2.15
C ILE A 386 -21.97 -3.44 -3.14
N LEU A 387 -22.82 -4.36 -2.73
CA LEU A 387 -23.06 -5.59 -3.48
C LEU A 387 -24.48 -6.06 -3.21
N THR A 388 -25.21 -6.38 -4.28
CA THR A 388 -26.50 -7.05 -4.17
C THR A 388 -26.50 -8.34 -5.00
N TYR A 389 -27.12 -9.36 -4.42
CA TYR A 389 -27.46 -10.62 -5.05
C TYR A 389 -28.97 -10.73 -5.13
N SER A 390 -29.49 -11.16 -6.28
CA SER A 390 -30.90 -11.45 -6.44
C SER A 390 -31.09 -12.69 -7.31
N TYR A 391 -31.94 -13.59 -6.86
CA TYR A 391 -32.31 -14.79 -7.58
C TYR A 391 -33.78 -15.09 -7.33
N SER A 392 -34.49 -15.53 -8.37
CA SER A 392 -35.83 -16.07 -8.25
C SER A 392 -36.05 -17.22 -9.22
N SER A 393 -36.87 -18.18 -8.82
CA SER A 393 -37.33 -19.28 -9.66
C SER A 393 -38.76 -19.62 -9.28
N SER A 394 -39.56 -20.00 -10.27
CA SER A 394 -40.91 -20.50 -10.07
C SER A 394 -41.17 -21.59 -11.10
N ASP A 395 -41.90 -22.62 -10.70
CA ASP A 395 -42.42 -23.64 -11.60
C ASP A 395 -43.88 -23.95 -11.24
N ASN A 396 -44.66 -24.37 -12.24
CA ASN A 396 -46.07 -24.69 -12.11
C ASN A 396 -46.41 -25.85 -13.03
N ASP A 397 -47.24 -26.78 -12.54
CA ASP A 397 -47.78 -27.88 -13.34
C ASP A 397 -49.20 -28.21 -12.86
N ASP A 398 -49.98 -28.82 -13.74
CA ASP A 398 -51.39 -29.08 -13.52
C ASP A 398 -51.85 -30.42 -14.11
N ALA A 399 -52.97 -30.91 -13.59
CA ALA A 399 -53.59 -32.16 -14.01
C ALA A 399 -55.10 -31.99 -14.21
N GLY A 400 -55.62 -32.64 -15.25
CA GLY A 400 -57.02 -32.58 -15.65
C GLY A 400 -57.28 -31.60 -16.81
N LEU A 401 -58.55 -31.28 -17.05
CA LEU A 401 -58.94 -30.31 -18.07
C LEU A 401 -58.74 -28.89 -17.52
N GLY A 402 -57.54 -28.33 -17.73
CA GLY A 402 -57.17 -26.99 -17.28
C GLY A 402 -56.93 -26.94 -15.77
N GLY A 403 -56.19 -27.92 -15.23
CA GLY A 403 -55.89 -28.04 -13.80
C GLY A 403 -57.09 -28.32 -12.90
N ASP A 404 -58.24 -28.73 -13.47
CA ASP A 404 -59.47 -28.98 -12.70
C ASP A 404 -59.33 -30.06 -11.63
N MET A 405 -58.40 -30.99 -11.83
CA MET A 405 -58.12 -32.09 -10.90
C MET A 405 -57.00 -31.73 -9.91
N GLY A 406 -55.91 -31.12 -10.35
CA GLY A 406 -54.82 -30.75 -9.45
C GLY A 406 -53.89 -29.70 -10.04
N GLU A 407 -53.26 -28.92 -9.18
CA GLU A 407 -52.31 -27.87 -9.58
C GLU A 407 -51.29 -27.68 -8.46
N MET A 408 -50.04 -27.38 -8.82
CA MET A 408 -49.01 -27.03 -7.86
C MET A 408 -48.17 -25.89 -8.43
N THR A 409 -47.88 -24.91 -7.59
CA THR A 409 -46.88 -23.86 -7.88
C THR A 409 -45.87 -23.85 -6.75
N LEU A 410 -44.59 -23.89 -7.12
CA LEU A 410 -43.50 -23.72 -6.19
C LEU A 410 -42.65 -22.54 -6.65
N SER A 411 -42.38 -21.62 -5.74
CA SER A 411 -41.55 -20.45 -6.03
C SER A 411 -40.54 -20.21 -4.92
N THR A 412 -39.42 -19.60 -5.30
CA THR A 412 -38.28 -19.34 -4.43
C THR A 412 -37.65 -18.01 -4.80
N THR A 413 -37.27 -17.26 -3.78
CA THR A 413 -36.52 -16.01 -3.93
C THR A 413 -35.38 -15.97 -2.92
N TYR A 414 -34.21 -15.57 -3.38
CA TYR A 414 -33.05 -15.27 -2.55
C TYR A 414 -32.56 -13.87 -2.88
N ASN A 415 -32.42 -13.03 -1.86
CA ASN A 415 -31.78 -11.72 -2.00
C ASN A 415 -30.73 -11.56 -0.91
N ALA A 416 -29.59 -10.96 -1.24
CA ALA A 416 -28.61 -10.55 -0.24
C ALA A 416 -28.05 -9.16 -0.58
N THR A 417 -27.92 -8.31 0.42
CA THR A 417 -27.42 -6.94 0.31
C THR A 417 -26.26 -6.73 1.27
N VAL A 418 -25.13 -6.28 0.76
CA VAL A 418 -23.93 -5.94 1.53
C VAL A 418 -23.81 -4.41 1.59
N THR A 419 -23.66 -3.88 2.81
CA THR A 419 -23.47 -2.45 3.05
C THR A 419 -22.26 -2.20 3.93
N PHE A 420 -21.53 -1.12 3.67
CA PHE A 420 -20.40 -0.66 4.47
C PHE A 420 -20.77 0.62 5.21
N THR A 421 -20.46 0.69 6.50
CA THR A 421 -20.70 1.90 7.33
C THR A 421 -19.77 1.91 8.53
N GLY A 422 -19.05 3.03 8.74
CA GLY A 422 -18.07 3.11 9.83
C GLY A 422 -17.02 2.01 9.68
N ASN A 423 -16.79 1.22 10.71
CA ASN A 423 -15.93 0.03 10.64
C ASN A 423 -16.73 -1.28 10.49
N THR A 424 -17.96 -1.21 9.99
CA THR A 424 -18.86 -2.37 9.92
C THR A 424 -19.24 -2.75 8.49
N ILE A 425 -19.38 -4.05 8.27
CA ILE A 425 -20.01 -4.64 7.09
C ILE A 425 -21.34 -5.26 7.55
N VAL A 426 -22.45 -4.85 6.96
CA VAL A 426 -23.76 -5.44 7.24
C VAL A 426 -24.23 -6.20 6.01
N VAL A 427 -24.49 -7.50 6.18
CA VAL A 427 -25.05 -8.38 5.16
C VAL A 427 -26.46 -8.78 5.58
N GLU A 428 -27.45 -8.31 4.84
CA GLU A 428 -28.83 -8.74 5.01
C GLU A 428 -29.17 -9.74 3.91
N GLN A 429 -29.49 -10.98 4.28
CA GLN A 429 -29.95 -12.02 3.37
C GLN A 429 -31.40 -12.39 3.68
N LYS A 430 -32.21 -12.60 2.63
CA LYS A 430 -33.60 -13.01 2.73
C LYS A 430 -33.86 -14.15 1.78
N PHE A 431 -34.45 -15.23 2.31
CA PHE A 431 -34.86 -16.39 1.54
C PHE A 431 -36.35 -16.67 1.76
N VAL A 432 -37.08 -16.86 0.68
CA VAL A 432 -38.51 -17.16 0.70
C VAL A 432 -38.80 -18.35 -0.21
N VAL A 433 -39.56 -19.31 0.29
CA VAL A 433 -40.15 -20.41 -0.49
C VAL A 433 -41.65 -20.39 -0.30
N SER A 434 -42.38 -20.17 -1.38
CA SER A 434 -43.84 -20.13 -1.38
C SER A 434 -44.40 -21.31 -2.16
N VAL A 435 -45.39 -21.95 -1.57
CA VAL A 435 -46.03 -23.17 -2.06
C VAL A 435 -47.51 -22.90 -2.26
N TYR A 436 -48.03 -23.31 -3.40
CA TYR A 436 -49.46 -23.40 -3.67
C TYR A 436 -49.77 -24.82 -4.13
N ILE A 437 -50.77 -25.44 -3.54
CA ILE A 437 -51.25 -26.78 -3.93
C ILE A 437 -52.76 -26.73 -4.02
N ARG A 438 -53.30 -27.33 -5.08
CA ARG A 438 -54.73 -27.52 -5.29
C ARG A 438 -55.02 -28.97 -5.63
N SER A 439 -56.10 -29.48 -5.06
CA SER A 439 -56.69 -30.78 -5.36
C SER A 439 -58.21 -30.60 -5.48
N LEU A 440 -58.74 -30.93 -6.65
CA LEU A 440 -60.13 -30.70 -7.04
C LEU A 440 -60.54 -29.22 -6.80
N GLN A 441 -61.58 -29.01 -6.00
CA GLN A 441 -62.15 -27.69 -5.65
C GLN A 441 -61.45 -27.00 -4.48
N SER A 442 -60.37 -27.58 -3.95
CA SER A 442 -59.77 -27.17 -2.69
C SER A 442 -58.30 -26.79 -2.91
N SER A 443 -57.82 -25.76 -2.24
CA SER A 443 -56.43 -25.29 -2.40
C SER A 443 -55.87 -24.67 -1.12
N GLU A 444 -54.55 -24.74 -0.98
CA GLU A 444 -53.78 -24.09 0.08
C GLU A 444 -52.59 -23.33 -0.48
N SER A 445 -52.18 -22.29 0.23
CA SER A 445 -50.98 -21.51 -0.08
C SER A 445 -50.30 -21.05 1.20
N TRP A 446 -48.98 -21.18 1.27
CA TRP A 446 -48.19 -20.71 2.41
C TRP A 446 -46.75 -20.46 2.03
N ASN A 447 -46.06 -19.64 2.82
CA ASN A 447 -44.61 -19.50 2.77
C ASN A 447 -43.96 -20.54 3.67
N ALA A 448 -43.55 -21.66 3.08
CA ALA A 448 -42.83 -22.72 3.79
C ALA A 448 -41.53 -22.20 4.43
N ILE A 449 -40.90 -21.21 3.79
CA ILE A 449 -39.78 -20.46 4.37
C ILE A 449 -40.00 -18.98 4.07
N ASN A 450 -39.78 -18.12 5.06
CA ASN A 450 -39.65 -16.67 4.89
C ASN A 450 -38.73 -16.15 5.99
N LYS A 451 -37.43 -16.25 5.75
CA LYS A 451 -36.40 -15.95 6.75
C LYS A 451 -35.51 -14.81 6.27
N THR A 452 -35.16 -13.95 7.20
CA THR A 452 -34.14 -12.92 7.02
C THR A 452 -33.04 -13.16 8.05
N ILE A 453 -31.78 -13.07 7.64
CA ILE A 453 -30.64 -13.04 8.55
C ILE A 453 -29.87 -11.76 8.28
N THR A 454 -29.65 -10.97 9.33
CA THR A 454 -28.80 -9.79 9.29
C THR A 454 -27.51 -10.09 10.04
N ASP A 455 -26.41 -10.16 9.29
CA ASP A 455 -25.06 -10.40 9.79
C ASP A 455 -24.29 -9.07 9.82
N THR A 456 -23.86 -8.66 11.01
CA THR A 456 -23.03 -7.45 11.20
C THR A 456 -21.62 -7.87 11.61
N TYR A 457 -20.67 -7.58 10.73
CA TYR A 457 -19.24 -7.72 10.98
C TYR A 457 -18.67 -6.39 11.46
N THR A 458 -18.09 -6.37 12.65
CA THR A 458 -17.29 -5.24 13.11
C THR A 458 -15.82 -5.53 12.83
N LEU A 459 -15.18 -4.70 12.03
CA LEU A 459 -13.80 -4.85 11.60
C LEU A 459 -12.82 -4.31 12.63
N ALA A 460 -11.68 -4.98 12.72
CA ALA A 460 -10.47 -4.54 13.38
C ALA A 460 -9.27 -4.95 12.53
N ILE A 461 -8.11 -4.35 12.78
CA ILE A 461 -6.86 -4.65 12.08
C ILE A 461 -5.76 -4.89 13.12
N ASP A 462 -4.92 -5.89 12.88
CA ASP A 462 -3.71 -6.09 13.68
C ASP A 462 -2.55 -5.22 13.17
N GLN A 463 -1.40 -5.31 13.84
CA GLN A 463 -0.25 -4.48 13.49
C GLN A 463 0.34 -4.90 12.14
N GLU A 464 0.18 -6.15 11.72
CA GLU A 464 0.70 -6.70 10.47
C GLU A 464 -0.24 -6.49 9.27
N GLY A 465 -1.43 -5.93 9.51
CA GLY A 465 -2.39 -5.58 8.47
C GLY A 465 -3.43 -6.68 8.18
N HIS A 466 -3.55 -7.71 9.02
CA HIS A 466 -4.61 -8.69 8.91
C HIS A 466 -5.91 -8.11 9.43
N LEU A 467 -6.95 -8.15 8.60
CA LEU A 467 -8.29 -7.86 9.06
C LEU A 467 -8.78 -8.98 9.97
N SER A 468 -9.33 -8.58 11.10
CA SER A 468 -10.15 -9.42 11.94
C SER A 468 -11.57 -8.86 11.97
N ALA A 469 -12.52 -9.73 12.29
CA ALA A 469 -13.92 -9.36 12.40
C ALA A 469 -14.57 -10.11 13.56
N SER A 470 -15.49 -9.44 14.25
CA SER A 470 -16.48 -10.07 15.12
C SER A 470 -17.83 -10.05 14.44
N LEU A 471 -18.58 -11.16 14.50
CA LEU A 471 -19.90 -11.29 13.89
C LEU A 471 -21.01 -11.28 14.94
N ILE A 472 -22.03 -10.46 14.71
CA ILE A 472 -23.34 -10.55 15.35
C ILE A 472 -24.35 -10.94 14.28
N SER A 473 -25.08 -12.03 14.49
CA SER A 473 -26.10 -12.50 13.56
C SER A 473 -27.49 -12.42 14.19
N VAL A 474 -28.44 -11.85 13.47
CA VAL A 474 -29.83 -11.68 13.91
C VAL A 474 -30.76 -12.37 12.91
N PRO A 475 -31.23 -13.59 13.18
CA PRO A 475 -32.23 -14.25 12.36
C PRO A 475 -33.65 -13.78 12.72
N VAL A 476 -34.51 -13.63 11.71
CA VAL A 476 -35.94 -13.37 11.83
C VAL A 476 -36.67 -14.38 10.95
N ASP A 477 -37.64 -15.08 11.54
CA ASP A 477 -38.47 -16.08 10.85
C ASP A 477 -39.91 -15.57 10.78
N ASN A 478 -40.38 -15.31 9.56
CA ASN A 478 -41.75 -14.92 9.23
C ASN A 478 -42.41 -16.00 8.35
N SER A 479 -41.95 -17.25 8.43
CA SER A 479 -42.56 -18.37 7.72
C SER A 479 -43.99 -18.57 8.22
N ASP A 480 -44.88 -18.95 7.31
CA ASP A 480 -46.24 -19.27 7.69
C ASP A 480 -46.25 -20.61 8.43
N ALA A 481 -47.22 -20.81 9.32
CA ALA A 481 -47.40 -22.11 9.93
C ALA A 481 -47.68 -23.14 8.82
N THR A 482 -46.93 -24.26 8.82
CA THR A 482 -47.24 -25.38 7.94
C THR A 482 -48.72 -25.72 8.08
N PRO A 483 -49.46 -25.86 6.97
CA PRO A 483 -50.86 -26.25 7.03
C PRO A 483 -51.02 -27.57 7.79
N SER A 484 -51.34 -27.51 9.08
CA SER A 484 -51.66 -28.67 9.90
C SER A 484 -53.16 -28.67 10.13
N THR A 485 -53.83 -29.79 9.84
CA THR A 485 -55.25 -30.05 10.18
C THR A 485 -56.30 -29.18 9.49
N ASN A 486 -56.08 -28.79 8.23
CA ASN A 486 -57.21 -28.27 7.43
C ASN A 486 -58.00 -29.43 6.82
N TRP A 487 -59.32 -29.28 6.70
CA TRP A 487 -60.22 -30.24 6.04
C TRP A 487 -59.67 -30.69 4.66
N PHE A 488 -58.95 -29.80 3.98
CA PHE A 488 -58.24 -30.07 2.72
C PHE A 488 -57.28 -31.25 2.81
N ILE A 489 -56.43 -31.31 3.84
CA ILE A 489 -55.40 -32.34 3.98
C ILE A 489 -56.01 -33.66 4.51
N GLU A 490 -57.08 -33.58 5.31
CA GLU A 490 -57.78 -34.75 5.85
C GLU A 490 -58.65 -35.49 4.81
N ILE A 491 -59.14 -34.79 3.78
CA ILE A 491 -59.98 -35.38 2.73
C ILE A 491 -59.18 -36.11 1.65
N PHE A 492 -57.93 -35.71 1.39
CA PHE A 492 -57.13 -36.24 0.27
C PHE A 492 -55.92 -37.04 0.76
N THR A 493 -56.02 -38.36 0.68
CA THR A 493 -54.91 -39.29 0.95
C THR A 493 -53.74 -39.02 0.00
N GLY A 494 -52.55 -38.66 0.53
CA GLY A 494 -51.34 -38.34 -0.24
C GLY A 494 -50.89 -36.87 -0.18
N LEU A 495 -51.80 -35.92 0.13
CA LEU A 495 -51.42 -34.52 0.38
C LEU A 495 -50.75 -34.33 1.75
N ASN A 496 -51.09 -35.16 2.73
CA ASN A 496 -50.40 -35.21 4.03
C ASN A 496 -48.90 -35.45 3.86
N ASP A 497 -48.54 -36.44 3.04
CA ASP A 497 -47.14 -36.83 2.83
C ASP A 497 -46.39 -35.75 2.05
N LEU A 498 -47.03 -35.10 1.06
CA LEU A 498 -46.44 -33.98 0.31
C LEU A 498 -46.18 -32.74 1.18
N VAL A 499 -47.19 -32.33 1.98
CA VAL A 499 -47.04 -31.18 2.89
C VAL A 499 -46.00 -31.49 3.98
N GLY A 500 -45.98 -32.73 4.47
CA GLY A 500 -44.96 -33.23 5.39
C GLY A 500 -43.56 -33.18 4.79
N ASP A 501 -43.38 -33.70 3.57
CA ASP A 501 -42.10 -33.70 2.84
C ASP A 501 -41.56 -32.28 2.60
N ILE A 502 -42.42 -31.33 2.23
CA ILE A 502 -42.06 -29.92 2.08
C ILE A 502 -41.68 -29.31 3.44
N ALA A 503 -42.42 -29.62 4.51
CA ALA A 503 -42.15 -29.11 5.84
C ALA A 503 -40.84 -29.67 6.42
N ASP A 504 -40.56 -30.95 6.20
CA ASP A 504 -39.32 -31.61 6.59
C ASP A 504 -38.14 -31.00 5.84
N TRP A 505 -38.25 -30.82 4.52
CA TRP A 505 -37.22 -30.13 3.74
C TRP A 505 -37.00 -28.68 4.21
N ALA A 506 -38.08 -27.93 4.49
CA ALA A 506 -37.98 -26.55 4.96
C ALA A 506 -37.31 -26.46 6.34
N SER A 507 -37.60 -27.42 7.22
CA SER A 507 -36.95 -27.59 8.53
C SER A 507 -35.46 -27.90 8.37
N ASP A 508 -35.11 -28.88 7.54
CA ASP A 508 -33.73 -29.29 7.28
C ASP A 508 -32.91 -28.14 6.66
N PHE A 509 -33.48 -27.45 5.68
CA PHE A 509 -32.87 -26.29 5.05
C PHE A 509 -32.61 -25.16 6.06
N SER A 510 -33.57 -24.89 6.93
CA SER A 510 -33.43 -23.87 7.99
C SER A 510 -32.34 -24.20 9.00
N GLN A 511 -32.07 -25.48 9.24
CA GLN A 511 -31.06 -25.94 10.19
C GLN A 511 -29.66 -26.03 9.58
N THR A 512 -29.56 -26.31 8.28
CA THR A 512 -28.28 -26.70 7.64
C THR A 512 -27.89 -25.86 6.43
N GLY A 513 -28.86 -25.38 5.65
CA GLY A 513 -28.64 -24.69 4.38
C GLY A 513 -28.55 -23.17 4.49
N PHE A 514 -29.38 -22.56 5.33
CA PHE A 514 -29.48 -21.10 5.47
C PHE A 514 -29.06 -20.63 6.86
N HIS A 515 -27.82 -20.15 6.96
CA HIS A 515 -27.19 -19.74 8.21
C HIS A 515 -26.49 -18.39 8.06
N SER A 516 -25.86 -17.90 9.13
CA SER A 516 -25.07 -16.68 9.04
C SER A 516 -23.94 -16.82 8.02
N MET A 517 -23.65 -15.73 7.31
CA MET A 517 -22.55 -15.67 6.36
C MET A 517 -21.21 -16.01 7.06
N PRO A 518 -20.31 -16.78 6.42
CA PRO A 518 -19.08 -17.22 7.08
C PRO A 518 -18.21 -16.05 7.55
N LEU A 519 -17.73 -16.12 8.80
CA LEU A 519 -16.87 -15.08 9.40
C LEU A 519 -15.56 -14.85 8.64
N ASN A 520 -15.05 -15.91 8.01
CA ASN A 520 -13.80 -15.89 7.27
C ASN A 520 -13.84 -15.02 5.98
N VAL A 521 -15.02 -14.63 5.52
CA VAL A 521 -15.21 -13.75 4.35
C VAL A 521 -14.52 -12.40 4.60
N ALA A 522 -14.57 -11.88 5.84
CA ALA A 522 -13.89 -10.63 6.22
C ALA A 522 -12.46 -10.85 6.79
N GLN A 523 -12.22 -11.95 7.53
CA GLN A 523 -10.97 -12.15 8.30
C GLN A 523 -9.73 -12.53 7.47
N ARG A 524 -9.88 -12.81 6.18
CA ARG A 524 -8.78 -13.28 5.32
C ARG A 524 -8.12 -12.19 4.50
N PHE A 525 -8.59 -10.96 4.62
CA PHE A 525 -8.00 -9.84 3.92
C PHE A 525 -6.76 -9.35 4.66
N VAL A 526 -5.66 -9.20 3.94
CA VAL A 526 -4.37 -8.74 4.46
C VAL A 526 -3.93 -7.54 3.63
N PHE A 527 -3.73 -6.41 4.30
CA PHE A 527 -3.30 -5.17 3.66
C PHE A 527 -1.90 -5.30 3.02
N PRO A 528 -1.64 -4.60 1.90
CA PRO A 528 -0.30 -4.45 1.36
C PRO A 528 0.62 -3.70 2.33
N GLY A 529 1.92 -4.00 2.29
CA GLY A 529 2.92 -3.25 3.06
C GLY A 529 3.11 -3.71 4.51
N GLY A 530 2.59 -4.89 4.87
CA GLY A 530 2.75 -5.52 6.19
C GLY A 530 4.18 -5.60 6.72
N LYS A 531 5.19 -5.58 5.84
CA LYS A 531 6.62 -5.54 6.22
C LYS A 531 7.14 -4.16 6.55
N THR A 532 6.58 -3.14 5.93
CA THR A 532 7.03 -1.75 5.99
C THR A 532 6.30 -0.97 7.07
N PHE A 533 5.02 -1.29 7.28
CA PHE A 533 4.13 -0.52 8.14
C PHE A 533 3.50 -1.36 9.23
N THR A 534 3.26 -0.73 10.38
CA THR A 534 2.22 -1.14 11.31
C THR A 534 0.92 -0.43 11.01
N PHE A 535 -0.21 -1.13 11.10
CA PHE A 535 -1.53 -0.56 10.84
C PHE A 535 -2.25 -0.20 12.13
N LYS A 536 -3.12 0.81 12.04
CA LYS A 536 -4.01 1.18 13.12
C LYS A 536 -5.30 1.77 12.57
N ASP A 537 -6.39 1.45 13.26
CA ASP A 537 -7.73 1.90 12.96
C ASP A 537 -8.18 1.44 11.56
N VAL A 538 -9.36 0.85 11.44
CA VAL A 538 -9.89 0.42 10.14
C VAL A 538 -11.31 0.94 10.01
N VAL A 539 -11.56 1.69 8.95
CA VAL A 539 -12.84 2.36 8.73
C VAL A 539 -13.13 2.49 7.24
N PHE A 540 -14.40 2.48 6.88
CA PHE A 540 -14.85 2.86 5.56
C PHE A 540 -14.96 4.39 5.46
N SER A 541 -14.40 4.97 4.40
CA SER A 541 -14.55 6.38 4.07
C SER A 541 -16.03 6.72 3.78
N ASN A 542 -16.33 8.01 3.65
CA ASN A 542 -17.64 8.51 3.22
C ASN A 542 -18.04 8.00 1.83
N ASN A 543 -17.09 7.53 1.02
CA ASN A 543 -17.32 6.89 -0.28
C ASN A 543 -17.00 5.39 -0.28
N GLN A 544 -16.89 4.80 0.91
CA GLN A 544 -16.79 3.35 1.15
C GLN A 544 -15.46 2.70 0.75
N ASP A 545 -14.41 3.50 0.55
CA ASP A 545 -13.04 2.98 0.49
C ASP A 545 -12.62 2.48 1.88
N LEU A 546 -11.90 1.38 1.96
CA LEU A 546 -11.40 0.83 3.23
C LEU A 546 -10.08 1.51 3.60
N VAL A 547 -10.08 2.28 4.67
CA VAL A 547 -8.98 3.16 5.09
C VAL A 547 -8.38 2.67 6.40
N SER A 548 -7.05 2.74 6.51
CA SER A 548 -6.31 2.51 7.75
C SER A 548 -5.12 3.46 7.85
N HIS A 549 -4.82 3.93 9.06
CA HIS A 549 -3.59 4.69 9.31
C HIS A 549 -2.40 3.74 9.41
N ILE A 550 -1.23 4.24 9.02
CA ILE A 550 0.01 3.47 9.00
C ILE A 550 1.13 4.22 9.72
N SER A 551 2.05 3.46 10.29
CA SER A 551 3.32 3.95 10.86
C SER A 551 4.47 3.08 10.36
N TYR A 552 5.65 3.64 10.08
CA TYR A 552 6.81 2.87 9.66
C TYR A 552 7.24 1.90 10.77
N VAL A 553 7.51 0.65 10.39
CA VAL A 553 8.15 -0.32 11.28
C VAL A 553 9.58 0.14 11.53
N GLN A 554 9.92 0.46 12.78
CA GLN A 554 11.28 0.86 13.12
C GLN A 554 12.27 -0.30 12.85
N PRO A 555 13.47 0.01 12.31
CA PRO A 555 14.53 -0.98 12.17
C PRO A 555 14.83 -1.66 13.50
N GLY A 556 14.96 -3.00 13.47
CA GLY A 556 15.62 -3.72 14.54
C GLY A 556 17.11 -3.38 14.57
N LEU A 557 17.49 -2.22 15.11
CA LEU A 557 18.88 -1.86 15.33
C LEU A 557 19.47 -2.82 16.37
N THR A 558 20.46 -3.62 15.97
CA THR A 558 21.28 -4.37 16.91
C THR A 558 22.03 -3.36 17.77
N ALA A 559 21.56 -3.21 19.01
CA ALA A 559 21.99 -2.18 19.94
C ALA A 559 23.52 -2.14 20.14
N LYS A 560 24.12 -0.97 19.87
CA LYS A 560 25.14 -0.42 20.77
C LYS A 560 24.65 0.93 21.28
N SER A 561 24.26 0.89 22.56
CA SER A 561 23.91 1.97 23.49
C SER A 561 24.22 3.39 23.02
N ILE A 562 23.23 4.10 22.48
CA ILE A 562 23.16 5.56 22.50
C ILE A 562 21.71 5.94 22.82
N LYS A 563 21.52 6.97 23.65
CA LYS A 563 20.20 7.42 24.12
C LYS A 563 19.28 7.71 22.94
N PRO A 564 17.99 7.32 22.98
CA PRO A 564 17.03 7.75 21.99
C PRO A 564 16.82 9.26 22.12
N ALA A 565 17.25 10.02 21.11
CA ALA A 565 16.66 11.32 20.84
C ALA A 565 15.35 11.04 20.11
N LYS A 566 14.22 11.52 20.64
CA LYS A 566 13.00 11.63 19.84
C LYS A 566 13.24 12.79 18.86
N PHE A 567 13.33 12.46 17.58
CA PHE A 567 13.29 13.43 16.48
C PHE A 567 11.86 13.89 16.24
#